data_AF-A0A5E4PX52-F1
#
_entry.id   AF-A0A5E4PX52-F1
#
_cell.length_a   1.000
_cell.length_b   1.000
_cell.length_c   1.000
_cell.angle_alpha   90.00
_cell.angle_beta   90.00
_cell.angle_gamma   90.00
#
_symmetry.space_group_name_H-M   'P 1'
#
loop_
_entity.id
_entity.type
_entity.pdbx_description
1 polymer ?
#
loop_
_entity_poly.entity_id
_entity_poly.type
_entity_poly.pdbx_seq_one_letter_code
_entity_poly.pdbx_strand_id
1 'polypeptide(L)'
;MVAKIQGWNEDELERKAAHRTMLQIWEGFTKAADKDSDGKISSDEWIAMWTAQDKNSMAEWQKQYCKVLFNIQDVSGDGVVNGDEFVQVHLKFDIPKDEAIEAFKKLSGGKSSITYEDFEKLYQDYFYSDDVNAPGNHLFGTN
;
A
#
# COMPACT_ATOMS: atom_id res chain seq x y z
N MET A 1 3.57 13.77 2.16
CA MET A 1 2.60 13.46 1.09
C MET A 1 1.34 12.83 1.69
N VAL A 2 1.45 11.71 2.41
CA VAL A 2 0.32 11.03 3.10
C VAL A 2 -0.52 11.92 4.03
N ALA A 3 0.12 12.64 4.97
CA ALA A 3 -0.61 13.49 5.92
C ALA A 3 -1.43 14.61 5.26
N LYS A 4 -1.00 15.08 4.08
CA LYS A 4 -1.70 16.12 3.30
C LYS A 4 -2.90 15.53 2.53
N ILE A 5 -2.78 14.29 2.09
CA ILE A 5 -3.85 13.53 1.42
C ILE A 5 -4.97 13.21 2.40
N GLN A 6 -4.67 12.90 3.66
CA GLN A 6 -5.66 12.54 4.67
C GLN A 6 -6.42 13.72 5.29
N GLY A 7 -6.07 14.96 4.94
CA GLY A 7 -6.71 16.14 5.55
C GLY A 7 -6.47 16.27 7.06
N TRP A 8 -5.45 15.60 7.58
CA TRP A 8 -5.08 15.69 8.99
C TRP A 8 -4.65 17.12 9.30
N ASN A 9 -5.35 17.75 10.25
CA ASN A 9 -4.90 19.01 10.82
C ASN A 9 -3.51 18.78 11.46
N GLU A 10 -2.69 19.83 11.52
CA GLU A 10 -1.32 19.78 12.04
C GLU A 10 -1.18 19.35 13.52
N ASP A 11 -2.24 18.85 14.15
CA ASP A 11 -2.21 18.23 15.45
C ASP A 11 -1.18 17.09 15.44
N GLU A 12 -0.12 17.35 16.20
CA GLU A 12 1.18 16.72 16.10
C GLU A 12 1.15 15.18 16.20
N LEU A 13 0.11 14.59 16.80
CA LEU A 13 0.06 13.18 17.17
C LEU A 13 -0.09 12.23 15.99
N GLU A 14 -1.01 12.48 15.06
CA GLU A 14 -1.26 11.60 13.90
C GLU A 14 -0.13 11.72 12.88
N ARG A 15 0.32 12.95 12.63
CA ARG A 15 1.51 13.21 11.81
C ARG A 15 2.78 12.58 12.40
N LYS A 16 3.00 12.69 13.72
CA LYS A 16 4.13 12.03 14.40
C LYS A 16 3.99 10.51 14.37
N ALA A 17 2.78 9.97 14.52
CA ALA A 17 2.53 8.54 14.44
C ALA A 17 2.86 8.00 13.03
N ALA A 18 2.32 8.61 11.98
CA ALA A 18 2.63 8.22 10.60
C ALA A 18 4.11 8.40 10.27
N HIS A 19 4.75 9.48 10.72
CA HIS A 19 6.19 9.67 10.55
C HIS A 19 6.97 8.53 11.23
N ARG A 20 6.65 8.18 12.48
CA ARG A 20 7.30 7.08 13.20
C ARG A 20 7.08 5.74 12.51
N THR A 21 5.86 5.46 12.04
CA THR A 21 5.57 4.23 11.31
C THR A 21 6.36 4.15 10.00
N MET A 22 6.45 5.26 9.26
CA MET A 22 7.28 5.32 8.05
C MET A 22 8.78 5.12 8.34
N LEU A 23 9.29 5.66 9.45
CA LEU A 23 10.67 5.40 9.88
C LEU A 23 10.89 3.92 10.26
N GLN A 24 9.96 3.30 10.97
CA GLN A 24 10.05 1.87 11.31
C GLN A 24 10.01 0.98 10.08
N ILE A 25 9.18 1.33 9.09
CA ILE A 25 9.15 0.66 7.79
C ILE A 25 10.49 0.86 7.09
N TRP A 26 11.01 2.09 7.05
CA TRP A 26 12.31 2.39 6.45
C TRP A 26 13.46 1.61 7.11
N GLU A 27 13.51 1.53 8.44
CA GLU A 27 14.51 0.76 9.19
C GLU A 27 14.42 -0.74 8.92
N GLY A 28 13.20 -1.30 8.88
CA GLY A 28 13.00 -2.71 8.54
C GLY A 28 13.37 -3.01 7.08
N PHE A 29 13.08 -2.07 6.19
CA PHE A 29 13.34 -2.16 4.77
C PHE A 29 14.85 -2.04 4.44
N THR A 30 15.54 -1.05 5.00
CA THR A 30 17.01 -0.90 4.88
C THR A 30 17.76 -2.10 5.42
N LYS A 31 17.37 -2.66 6.57
CA LYS A 31 17.98 -3.91 7.07
C LYS A 31 17.86 -5.09 6.11
N ALA A 32 16.85 -5.12 5.24
CA ALA A 32 16.61 -6.21 4.30
C ALA A 32 17.26 -5.98 2.93
N ALA A 33 17.35 -4.73 2.48
CA ALA A 33 17.75 -4.38 1.11
C ALA A 33 19.08 -3.62 0.98
N ASP A 34 19.44 -2.76 1.94
CA ASP A 34 20.67 -1.96 1.91
C ASP A 34 21.89 -2.85 2.20
N LYS A 35 22.47 -3.44 1.16
CA LYS A 35 23.55 -4.43 1.27
C LYS A 35 24.91 -3.76 1.36
N ASP A 36 25.07 -2.60 0.72
CA ASP A 36 26.32 -1.85 0.76
C ASP A 36 26.40 -0.87 1.95
N SER A 37 25.32 -0.74 2.73
CA SER A 37 25.20 0.11 3.90
C SER A 37 25.45 1.59 3.59
N ASP A 38 25.13 2.04 2.37
CA ASP A 38 25.27 3.43 1.96
C ASP A 38 24.09 4.32 2.41
N GLY A 39 23.06 3.71 3.04
CA GLY A 39 21.86 4.38 3.53
C GLY A 39 20.84 4.69 2.42
N LYS A 40 21.03 4.13 1.23
CA LYS A 40 20.12 4.19 0.08
C LYS A 40 19.79 2.76 -0.33
N ILE A 41 18.80 2.65 -1.21
CA ILE A 41 18.46 1.37 -1.83
C ILE A 41 18.45 1.58 -3.32
N SER A 42 19.43 0.97 -3.98
CA SER A 42 19.52 0.92 -5.43
C SER A 42 18.43 0.03 -6.02
N SER A 43 18.14 0.19 -7.31
CA SER A 43 17.19 -0.68 -8.01
C SER A 43 17.63 -2.15 -7.99
N ASP A 44 18.93 -2.43 -8.02
CA ASP A 44 19.47 -3.79 -7.97
C ASP A 44 19.26 -4.43 -6.58
N GLU A 45 19.45 -3.66 -5.51
CA GLU A 45 19.16 -4.08 -4.13
C GLU A 45 17.67 -4.31 -3.91
N TRP A 46 16.83 -3.45 -4.47
CA TRP A 46 15.38 -3.62 -4.47
C TRP A 46 14.99 -4.94 -5.12
N ILE A 47 15.46 -5.20 -6.35
CA ILE A 47 15.15 -6.44 -7.09
C ILE A 47 15.71 -7.66 -6.34
N ALA A 48 16.94 -7.58 -5.83
CA ALA A 48 17.57 -8.69 -5.12
C ALA A 48 16.81 -9.06 -3.84
N MET A 49 16.29 -8.06 -3.11
CA MET A 49 15.46 -8.29 -1.92
C MET A 49 14.17 -9.03 -2.29
N TRP A 50 13.44 -8.54 -3.30
CA TRP A 50 12.19 -9.18 -3.74
C TRP A 50 12.40 -10.59 -4.31
N THR A 51 13.55 -10.83 -4.95
CA THR A 51 13.89 -12.15 -5.51
C THR A 51 14.31 -13.16 -4.42
N ALA A 52 14.95 -12.70 -3.34
CA ALA A 52 15.40 -13.56 -2.25
C ALA A 52 14.31 -13.88 -1.23
N GLN A 53 13.20 -13.12 -1.24
CA GLN A 53 12.14 -13.26 -0.27
C GLN A 53 11.23 -14.46 -0.57
N ASP A 54 10.82 -15.17 0.48
CA ASP A 54 9.83 -16.23 0.38
C ASP A 54 8.47 -15.64 -0.01
N LYS A 55 7.98 -16.00 -1.20
CA LYS A 55 6.68 -15.59 -1.73
C LYS A 55 5.51 -15.97 -0.81
N ASN A 56 5.68 -16.93 0.10
CA ASN A 56 4.64 -17.38 1.03
C ASN A 56 4.68 -16.67 2.39
N SER A 57 5.65 -15.78 2.64
CA SER A 57 5.74 -15.05 3.90
C SER A 57 6.05 -13.57 3.73
N MET A 58 5.16 -12.75 4.30
CA MET A 58 5.41 -11.31 4.41
C MET A 58 6.29 -11.02 5.62
N ALA A 59 7.41 -10.34 5.38
CA ALA A 59 8.23 -9.78 6.44
C ALA A 59 7.43 -8.76 7.26
N GLU A 60 7.82 -8.54 8.52
CA GLU A 60 7.08 -7.64 9.42
C GLU A 60 6.95 -6.22 8.84
N TRP A 61 8.03 -5.69 8.23
CA TRP A 61 8.01 -4.37 7.60
C TRP A 61 7.00 -4.28 6.44
N GLN A 62 6.77 -5.37 5.70
CA GLN A 62 5.78 -5.41 4.61
C GLN A 62 4.36 -5.43 5.17
N LYS A 63 4.11 -6.13 6.27
CA LYS A 63 2.80 -6.12 6.94
C LYS A 63 2.49 -4.72 7.47
N GLN A 64 3.46 -4.08 8.09
CA GLN A 64 3.33 -2.70 8.55
C GLN A 64 3.08 -1.73 7.38
N TYR A 65 3.79 -1.91 6.26
CA TYR A 65 3.58 -1.10 5.07
C TYR A 65 2.21 -1.33 4.44
N CYS A 66 1.78 -2.58 4.29
CA CYS A 66 0.43 -2.95 3.81
C CYS A 66 -0.65 -2.30 4.68
N LYS A 67 -0.49 -2.33 6.01
CA LYS A 67 -1.41 -1.69 6.95
C LYS A 67 -1.43 -0.16 6.83
N VAL A 68 -0.27 0.47 6.61
CA VAL A 68 -0.22 1.91 6.32
C VAL A 68 -0.96 2.24 5.03
N LEU A 69 -0.76 1.46 3.96
CA LEU A 69 -1.47 1.66 2.69
C LEU A 69 -2.97 1.50 2.85
N PHE A 70 -3.42 0.48 3.59
CA PHE A 70 -4.83 0.29 3.90
C PHE A 70 -5.41 1.50 4.64
N ASN A 71 -4.75 1.97 5.70
CA ASN A 71 -5.20 3.14 6.46
C ASN A 71 -5.18 4.45 5.64
N ILE A 72 -4.41 4.50 4.55
CA ILE A 72 -4.48 5.63 3.61
C ILE A 72 -5.75 5.55 2.75
N GLN A 73 -6.20 4.34 2.45
CA GLN A 73 -7.44 4.12 1.70
C GLN A 73 -8.69 4.24 2.59
N ASP A 74 -8.64 3.71 3.81
CA ASP A 74 -9.72 3.78 4.82
C ASP A 74 -9.70 5.16 5.51
N VAL A 75 -10.27 6.15 4.82
CA VAL A 75 -10.33 7.53 5.29
C VAL A 75 -11.29 7.67 6.48
N SER A 76 -12.36 6.88 6.53
CA SER A 76 -13.35 6.93 7.62
C SER A 76 -12.86 6.25 8.90
N GLY A 77 -11.92 5.32 8.79
CA GLY A 77 -11.39 4.53 9.91
C GLY A 77 -12.36 3.46 10.40
N ASP A 78 -13.30 3.02 9.55
CA ASP A 78 -14.30 2.01 9.90
C ASP A 78 -13.79 0.56 9.71
N GLY A 79 -12.55 0.40 9.23
CA GLY A 79 -11.90 -0.88 9.02
C GLY A 79 -12.20 -1.51 7.67
N VAL A 80 -12.88 -0.80 6.76
CA VAL A 80 -13.10 -1.21 5.38
C VAL A 80 -12.81 -0.06 4.42
N VAL A 81 -12.50 -0.38 3.17
CA VAL A 81 -12.38 0.60 2.09
C VAL A 81 -13.57 0.46 1.18
N ASN A 82 -14.43 1.48 1.13
CA ASN A 82 -15.53 1.54 0.17
C ASN A 82 -15.12 2.25 -1.14
N GLY A 83 -15.99 2.17 -2.15
CA GLY A 83 -15.69 2.73 -3.47
C GLY A 83 -15.51 4.24 -3.48
N ASP A 84 -16.22 4.98 -2.62
CA ASP A 84 -16.10 6.43 -2.54
C ASP A 84 -14.76 6.83 -1.91
N GLU A 85 -14.33 6.13 -0.86
CA GLU A 85 -13.03 6.33 -0.22
C GLU A 85 -11.87 6.02 -1.19
N PHE A 86 -11.95 4.88 -1.87
CA PHE A 86 -10.96 4.49 -2.88
C PHE A 86 -10.82 5.56 -3.97
N VAL A 87 -11.94 6.02 -4.52
CA VAL A 87 -11.95 7.08 -5.56
C VAL A 87 -11.39 8.39 -5.02
N GLN A 88 -11.78 8.81 -3.81
CA GLN A 88 -11.29 10.05 -3.22
C GLN A 88 -9.77 10.05 -3.03
N VAL A 89 -9.20 8.92 -2.61
CA VAL A 89 -7.75 8.78 -2.43
C VAL A 89 -7.05 8.78 -3.78
N HIS A 90 -7.52 8.02 -4.76
CA HIS A 90 -6.92 7.94 -6.08
C HIS A 90 -6.99 9.25 -6.87
N LEU A 91 -8.06 10.03 -6.70
CA LEU A 91 -8.16 11.39 -7.24
C LEU A 91 -7.07 12.32 -6.69
N LYS A 92 -6.61 12.14 -5.45
CA LYS A 92 -5.50 12.90 -4.86
C LYS A 92 -4.14 12.49 -5.42
N PHE A 93 -4.07 11.36 -6.12
CA PHE A 93 -2.91 10.88 -6.86
C PHE A 93 -3.05 11.11 -8.38
N ASP A 94 -3.93 12.03 -8.79
CA ASP A 94 -4.17 12.40 -10.19
C ASP A 94 -4.70 11.26 -11.08
N ILE A 95 -5.28 10.21 -10.48
CA ILE A 95 -5.93 9.11 -11.20
C ILE A 95 -7.38 9.49 -11.52
N PRO A 96 -7.83 9.40 -12.80
CA PRO A 96 -9.19 9.74 -13.18
C PRO A 96 -10.25 8.97 -12.40
N LYS A 97 -11.37 9.64 -12.10
CA LYS A 97 -12.49 9.05 -11.34
C LYS A 97 -12.98 7.74 -11.96
N ASP A 98 -13.17 7.71 -13.27
CA ASP A 98 -13.72 6.55 -13.97
C ASP A 98 -12.76 5.35 -13.89
N GLU A 99 -11.45 5.59 -14.03
CA GLU A 99 -10.41 4.57 -13.86
C GLU A 99 -10.37 4.04 -12.42
N ALA A 100 -10.46 4.92 -11.42
CA ALA A 100 -10.51 4.51 -10.02
C ALA A 100 -11.76 3.68 -9.68
N ILE A 101 -12.92 4.00 -10.26
CA ILE A 101 -14.16 3.21 -10.11
C ILE A 101 -13.98 1.82 -10.73
N GLU A 102 -13.39 1.73 -11.92
CA GLU A 102 -13.13 0.45 -12.58
C GLU A 102 -12.12 -0.41 -11.80
N ALA A 103 -11.03 0.20 -11.33
CA ALA A 103 -10.04 -0.46 -10.48
C ALA A 103 -10.70 -1.00 -9.19
N PHE A 104 -11.52 -0.19 -8.51
CA PHE A 104 -12.23 -0.63 -7.31
C PHE A 104 -13.14 -1.83 -7.59
N LYS A 105 -13.90 -1.82 -8.69
CA LYS A 105 -14.78 -2.95 -9.06
C LYS A 105 -14.00 -4.24 -9.29
N LYS A 106 -12.82 -4.15 -9.90
CA LYS A 106 -11.93 -5.30 -10.13
C LYS A 106 -11.35 -5.81 -8.80
N LEU A 107 -10.85 -4.90 -7.96
CA LEU A 107 -10.26 -5.21 -6.66
C LEU A 107 -11.27 -5.81 -5.67
N SER A 108 -12.48 -5.26 -5.61
CA SER A 108 -13.51 -5.71 -4.67
C SER A 108 -14.15 -7.04 -5.07
N GLY A 109 -13.93 -7.51 -6.31
CA GLY A 109 -14.59 -8.71 -6.83
C GLY A 109 -16.11 -8.60 -6.82
N GLY A 110 -16.65 -7.38 -6.92
CA GLY A 110 -18.09 -7.11 -6.83
C GLY A 110 -18.64 -6.89 -5.41
N LYS A 111 -17.79 -6.91 -4.38
CA LYS A 111 -18.19 -6.51 -3.01
C LYS A 111 -18.38 -4.99 -2.93
N SER A 112 -19.18 -4.55 -1.94
CA SER A 112 -19.40 -3.13 -1.63
C SER A 112 -18.21 -2.46 -0.94
N SER A 113 -17.34 -3.24 -0.30
CA SER A 113 -16.15 -2.78 0.39
C SER A 113 -15.05 -3.84 0.38
N ILE A 114 -13.82 -3.40 0.66
CA ILE A 114 -12.62 -4.24 0.77
C ILE A 114 -12.19 -4.21 2.25
N THR A 115 -12.18 -5.36 2.93
CA THR A 115 -11.69 -5.45 4.31
C THR A 115 -10.16 -5.44 4.33
N TYR A 116 -9.56 -5.24 5.51
CA TYR A 116 -8.11 -5.38 5.66
C TYR A 116 -7.59 -6.75 5.21
N GLU A 117 -8.31 -7.85 5.51
CA GLU A 117 -7.88 -9.19 5.07
C GLU A 117 -7.95 -9.37 3.55
N ASP A 118 -8.94 -8.77 2.90
CA ASP A 118 -9.02 -8.77 1.44
C ASP A 118 -7.90 -7.92 0.83
N PHE A 119 -7.62 -6.75 1.42
CA PHE A 119 -6.53 -5.88 0.99
C PHE A 119 -5.15 -6.53 1.11
N GLU A 120 -4.90 -7.26 2.20
CA GLU A 120 -3.64 -7.98 2.40
C GLU A 120 -3.40 -9.04 1.31
N LYS A 121 -4.45 -9.73 0.86
CA LYS A 121 -4.36 -10.67 -0.27
C LYS A 121 -4.08 -9.95 -1.58
N LEU A 122 -4.78 -8.85 -1.85
CA LEU A 122 -4.53 -8.03 -3.05
C LEU A 122 -3.11 -7.46 -3.08
N TYR A 123 -2.58 -7.08 -1.92
CA TYR A 123 -1.18 -6.66 -1.77
C TYR A 123 -0.21 -7.81 -2.07
N GLN A 124 -0.47 -9.02 -1.56
CA GLN A 124 0.34 -10.19 -1.89
C GLN A 124 0.30 -10.53 -3.37
N ASP A 125 -0.88 -10.47 -3.99
CA ASP A 125 -1.06 -10.67 -5.43
C ASP A 125 -0.20 -9.69 -6.22
N TYR A 126 -0.25 -8.39 -5.88
CA TYR A 126 0.52 -7.36 -6.59
C TYR A 126 2.03 -7.61 -6.58
N PHE A 127 2.59 -8.11 -5.47
CA PHE A 127 4.04 -8.28 -5.33
C PHE A 127 4.56 -9.66 -5.74
N TYR A 128 3.73 -10.70 -5.68
CA TYR A 128 4.18 -12.08 -5.81
C TYR A 128 3.47 -12.88 -6.91
N SER A 129 2.32 -12.41 -7.41
CA SER A 129 1.60 -13.12 -8.47
C SER A 129 2.36 -13.02 -9.78
N ASP A 130 2.51 -14.16 -10.45
CA ASP A 130 2.98 -14.22 -11.83
C ASP A 130 1.79 -14.13 -12.83
N ASP A 131 0.55 -14.01 -12.34
CA ASP A 131 -0.66 -13.82 -13.15
C ASP A 131 -0.88 -12.34 -13.51
N VAL A 132 -0.78 -12.05 -14.80
CA VAL A 132 -1.02 -10.72 -15.38
C VAL A 132 -2.44 -10.20 -15.16
N ASN A 133 -3.40 -11.08 -14.85
CA ASN A 133 -4.80 -10.72 -14.58
C ASN A 133 -5.16 -10.74 -13.09
N ALA A 134 -4.18 -10.89 -12.19
CA ALA A 134 -4.44 -10.92 -10.77
C ALA A 134 -5.14 -9.62 -10.32
N PRO A 135 -6.22 -9.69 -9.52
CA PRO A 135 -6.94 -8.49 -9.08
C PRO A 135 -6.04 -7.48 -8.40
N GLY A 136 -5.03 -7.94 -7.65
CA GLY A 136 -4.02 -7.11 -7.00
C GLY A 136 -3.25 -6.18 -7.93
N ASN A 137 -3.13 -6.48 -9.23
CA ASN A 137 -2.42 -5.63 -10.20
C ASN A 137 -3.02 -4.23 -10.31
N HIS A 138 -4.29 -4.06 -9.92
CA HIS A 138 -5.00 -2.79 -9.94
C HIS A 138 -4.93 -2.00 -8.62
N LEU A 139 -4.17 -2.46 -7.61
CA LEU A 139 -4.13 -1.86 -6.26
C LEU A 139 -3.72 -0.38 -6.26
N PHE A 140 -2.87 0.02 -7.21
CA PHE A 140 -2.39 1.40 -7.38
C PHE A 140 -3.01 2.12 -8.59
N GLY A 141 -4.15 1.62 -9.10
CA GLY A 141 -5.04 2.37 -9.98
C GLY A 141 -4.65 2.45 -11.46
N THR A 142 -3.88 1.50 -11.99
CA THR A 142 -3.63 1.39 -13.43
C THR A 142 -3.85 -0.02 -13.98
N ASN A 143 -4.06 -0.09 -15.30
CA ASN A 143 -4.29 -1.30 -16.10
C ASN A 143 -3.11 -2.27 -16.13
#